data_AF-A0A7D9MED1-F1
#
_entry.id   AF-A0A7D9MED1-F1
#
_cell.length_a   1.000
_cell.length_b   1.000
_cell.length_c   1.000
_cell.angle_alpha   90.00
_cell.angle_beta   90.00
_cell.angle_gamma   90.00
#
_symmetry.space_group_name_H-M   'P 1'
#
loop_
_entity.id
_entity.type
_entity.pdbx_description
1 polymer ?
#
loop_
_entity_poly.entity_id
_entity_poly.type
_entity_poly.pdbx_seq_one_letter_code
_entity_poly.pdbx_strand_id
1 'polypeptide(L)' 'MEDFIESANPAEMNYTIVRPPQLTYASGNRTYKIEEGQCNTNTKASIPRADVAHFMLAALQTDGYDRKVMAIASL' A
#
# COMPACT_ATOMS: atom_id res chain seq x y z
N MET A 1 -9.95 7.34 -9.85
CA MET A 1 -9.77 5.92 -9.45
C MET A 1 -10.43 5.68 -8.10
N GLU A 2 -10.22 6.56 -7.11
CA GLU A 2 -11.08 6.60 -5.92
C GLU A 2 -12.55 6.77 -6.32
N ASP A 3 -12.88 7.68 -7.25
CA ASP A 3 -14.24 7.83 -7.80
C ASP A 3 -14.82 6.55 -8.44
N PHE A 4 -13.97 5.68 -9.01
CA PHE A 4 -14.43 4.41 -9.60
C PHE A 4 -14.80 3.41 -8.50
N ILE A 5 -13.99 3.33 -7.44
CA ILE A 5 -14.28 2.51 -6.26
C ILE A 5 -15.53 3.03 -5.55
N GLU A 6 -15.72 4.35 -5.47
CA GLU A 6 -16.91 4.98 -4.89
C GLU A 6 -18.18 4.75 -5.72
N SER A 7 -18.04 4.69 -7.05
CA SER A 7 -19.17 4.40 -7.98
C SER A 7 -19.55 2.92 -8.05
N ALA A 8 -18.63 2.03 -7.69
CA ALA A 8 -18.87 0.60 -7.63
C ALA A 8 -19.58 0.25 -6.32
N ASN A 9 -20.46 -0.76 -6.34
CA ASN A 9 -21.03 -1.29 -5.11
C ASN A 9 -19.88 -1.84 -4.24
N PRO A 10 -19.58 -1.27 -3.06
CA PRO A 10 -18.48 -1.72 -2.23
C PRO A 10 -18.65 -3.17 -1.78
N ALA A 11 -19.89 -3.69 -1.80
CA ALA A 11 -20.19 -5.09 -1.51
C ALA A 11 -19.67 -6.06 -2.58
N GLU A 12 -19.43 -5.60 -3.80
CA GLU A 12 -19.12 -6.45 -4.97
C GLU A 12 -17.62 -6.51 -5.31
N MET A 13 -16.76 -5.73 -4.65
CA MET A 13 -15.33 -5.70 -4.95
C MET A 13 -14.46 -5.79 -3.69
N ASN A 14 -13.50 -6.71 -3.71
CA ASN A 14 -12.44 -6.78 -2.72
C ASN A 14 -11.28 -5.92 -3.24
N TYR A 15 -11.15 -4.72 -2.66
CA TYR A 15 -10.13 -3.75 -3.04
C TYR A 15 -9.07 -3.62 -1.95
N THR A 16 -7.85 -3.24 -2.32
CA THR A 16 -6.84 -2.75 -1.39
C THR A 16 -6.26 -1.47 -1.97
N ILE A 17 -6.35 -0.37 -1.21
CA ILE A 17 -5.73 0.89 -1.61
C ILE A 17 -4.35 0.97 -0.97
N VAL A 18 -3.29 1.07 -1.78
CA VAL A 18 -1.91 1.22 -1.30
C VAL A 18 -1.50 2.69 -1.41
N ARG A 19 -1.16 3.32 -0.28
CA ARG A 19 -0.76 4.74 -0.20
C ARG A 19 0.73 4.88 0.17
N PRO A 20 1.64 4.97 -0.83
CA PRO A 20 3.04 5.22 -0.57
C PRO A 20 3.34 6.72 -0.36
N PRO A 21 4.44 7.06 0.33
CA PRO A 21 5.03 8.40 0.31
C PRO A 21 5.82 8.60 -1.00
N GLN A 22 6.78 9.54 -1.02
CA GLN A 22 7.58 9.83 -2.21
C GLN A 22 8.24 8.56 -2.79
N LEU A 23 7.98 8.27 -4.06
CA LEU A 23 8.58 7.13 -4.76
C LEU A 23 10.02 7.43 -5.19
N THR A 24 10.92 6.47 -5.00
CA THR A 24 12.34 6.60 -5.38
C THR A 24 12.78 5.53 -6.39
N TYR A 25 13.92 5.76 -7.04
CA TYR A 25 14.58 4.81 -7.96
C TYR A 25 15.63 3.93 -7.27
N ALA A 26 15.71 3.97 -5.93
CA ALA A 26 16.61 3.09 -5.21
C ALA A 26 16.22 1.62 -5.40
N SER A 27 17.19 0.72 -5.22
CA SER A 27 16.91 -0.71 -5.14
C SER A 27 16.00 -1.00 -3.94
N GLY A 28 15.01 -1.88 -4.12
CA GLY A 28 14.18 -2.36 -3.03
C GLY A 28 14.96 -3.28 -2.09
N ASN A 29 14.66 -3.21 -0.80
CA ASN A 29 15.28 -4.05 0.22
C ASN A 29 14.25 -4.76 1.11
N ARG A 30 12.95 -4.64 0.79
CA ARG A 30 11.82 -5.23 1.52
C ARG A 30 11.75 -4.83 2.99
N THR A 31 12.40 -3.74 3.36
CA THR A 31 12.46 -3.23 4.73
C THR A 31 11.55 -2.02 4.82
N TYR A 32 10.26 -2.30 4.99
CA TYR A 32 9.21 -1.30 5.06
C TYR A 32 8.17 -1.69 6.11
N LYS A 33 7.39 -0.70 6.54
CA LYS A 33 6.24 -0.85 7.42
C LYS A 33 4.95 -0.73 6.60
N ILE A 34 3.90 -1.43 7.03
CA ILE A 34 2.53 -1.23 6.55
C ILE A 34 1.60 -0.97 7.72
N GLU A 35 0.67 -0.03 7.57
CA GLU A 35 -0.34 0.31 8.59
C GLU A 35 -1.64 0.76 7.93
N GLU A 36 -2.78 0.48 8.57
CA GLU A 36 -4.04 1.13 8.19
C GLU A 36 -3.98 2.63 8.55
N GLY A 37 -4.37 3.50 7.63
CA GLY A 37 -4.31 4.94 7.82
C GLY A 37 -2.99 5.57 7.36
N GLN A 38 -2.04 5.80 8.27
CA GLN A 38 -0.78 6.53 7.99
C GLN A 38 0.45 5.84 8.60
N CYS A 39 1.56 5.80 7.86
CA CYS A 39 2.88 5.45 8.38
C CYS A 39 3.67 6.74 8.69
N ASN A 40 3.56 7.24 9.92
CA ASN A 40 4.20 8.50 10.35
C ASN A 40 5.18 8.34 11.53
N THR A 41 5.31 7.13 12.07
CA THR A 41 6.16 6.84 13.24
C THR A 41 7.28 5.88 12.84
N ASN A 42 8.54 6.26 13.10
CA ASN A 42 9.73 5.47 12.78
C ASN A 42 9.79 4.99 11.32
N THR A 43 9.43 5.88 10.40
CA THR A 43 9.40 5.61 8.95
C THR A 43 9.94 6.80 8.17
N LYS A 44 10.40 6.55 6.95
CA LYS A 44 10.90 7.57 6.02
C LYS A 44 9.78 8.15 5.17
N ALA A 45 9.91 9.42 4.80
CA ALA A 45 9.01 10.09 3.87
C ALA A 45 9.21 9.67 2.39
N SER A 46 9.84 8.53 2.14
CA SER A 46 10.10 8.01 0.80
C SER A 46 10.20 6.48 0.79
N ILE A 47 9.91 5.84 -0.34
CA ILE A 47 10.00 4.39 -0.51
C ILE A 47 10.47 4.00 -1.93
N PRO A 48 11.31 2.95 -2.09
CA PRO A 48 11.61 2.38 -3.40
C PRO A 48 10.36 1.84 -4.10
N ARG A 49 10.22 2.10 -5.41
CA ARG A 49 9.10 1.53 -6.21
C ARG A 49 9.04 0.01 -6.15
N ALA A 50 10.20 -0.64 -6.09
CA ALA A 50 10.32 -2.09 -5.99
C ALA A 50 9.69 -2.65 -4.70
N ASP A 51 9.79 -1.91 -3.59
CA ASP A 51 9.20 -2.33 -2.31
C ASP A 51 7.68 -2.15 -2.29
N VAL A 52 7.17 -1.11 -2.95
CA VAL A 52 5.71 -0.95 -3.17
C VAL A 52 5.17 -2.11 -4.01
N ALA A 53 5.83 -2.44 -5.13
CA ALA A 53 5.44 -3.56 -5.97
C ALA A 53 5.51 -4.90 -5.22
N HIS A 54 6.54 -5.09 -4.38
CA HIS A 54 6.65 -6.26 -3.52
C HIS A 54 5.44 -6.39 -2.58
N PHE A 55 5.03 -5.31 -1.93
CA PHE A 55 3.83 -5.34 -1.08
C PHE A 55 2.54 -5.59 -1.88
N MET A 56 2.37 -4.96 -3.04
CA MET A 56 1.18 -5.18 -3.89
C MET A 56 1.05 -6.65 -4.28
N LEU A 57 2.15 -7.31 -4.65
CA LEU A 57 2.14 -8.75 -4.96
C LEU A 57 1.85 -9.61 -3.72
N ALA A 58 2.40 -9.25 -2.56
CA ALA A 58 2.12 -9.95 -1.30
C ALA A 58 0.65 -9.82 -0.89
N ALA A 59 0.04 -8.65 -1.12
CA ALA A 59 -1.37 -8.42 -0.81
C ALA A 59 -2.32 -9.32 -1.62
N LEU A 60 -1.94 -9.72 -2.84
CA LEU A 60 -2.74 -10.66 -3.65
C LEU A 60 -2.74 -12.10 -3.10
N GLN A 61 -1.84 -12.42 -2.15
CA GLN A 61 -1.72 -13.76 -1.57
C GLN A 61 -2.57 -13.96 -0.31
N THR A 62 -3.34 -12.95 0.12
CA THR A 62 -4.16 -12.99 1.32
C THR A 62 -5.35 -12.04 1.22
N ASP A 63 -6.47 -12.42 1.83
CA ASP A 63 -7.66 -11.59 2.03
C ASP A 63 -7.53 -10.60 3.20
N GLY A 64 -6.43 -10.65 3.96
CA GLY A 64 -6.23 -9.81 5.15
C GLY A 64 -6.19 -8.30 4.89
N TYR A 65 -6.06 -7.90 3.62
CA TYR A 65 -6.07 -6.51 3.16
C TYR A 65 -7.34 -6.13 2.38
N ASP A 66 -8.33 -7.02 2.33
CA ASP A 66 -9.58 -6.77 1.62
C ASP A 66 -10.33 -5.59 2.23
N ARG A 67 -10.72 -4.66 1.37
CA ARG A 67 -11.47 -3.43 1.65
C ARG A 67 -10.72 -2.47 2.57
N LYS A 68 -9.39 -2.54 2.58
CA LYS A 68 -8.53 -1.71 3.44
C LYS A 68 -7.70 -0.70 2.66
N VAL A 69 -7.33 0.36 3.38
CA VAL A 69 -6.38 1.38 2.92
C VAL A 69 -5.09 1.19 3.71
N MET A 70 -4.05 0.74 3.01
CA MET A 70 -2.76 0.42 3.58
C MET A 70 -1.75 1.51 3.22
N ALA A 71 -1.30 2.26 4.22
CA ALA A 71 -0.09 3.06 4.10
C ALA A 71 1.13 2.14 4.08
N ILE A 72 2.16 2.51 3.30
CA ILE A 72 3.43 1.78 3.23
C ILE A 72 4.57 2.80 3.25
N ALA A 73 5.60 2.59 4.07
CA ALA A 73 6.78 3.47 4.11
C ALA A 73 8.05 2.71 4.48
N SER A 74 9.19 3.11 3.94
CA SER A 74 10.49 2.52 4.31
C SER A 74 10.80 2.79 5.78
N LEU A 75 11.49 1.84 6.42
CA LEU A 75 12.11 2.02 7.72
C LEU A 75 13.47 2.72 7.59
#